data_AF-A0A3C0TCX3-F1
#
_entry.id   AF-A0A3C0TCX3-F1
#
_cell.length_a   1.000
_cell.length_b   1.000
_cell.length_c   1.000
_cell.angle_alpha   90.00
_cell.angle_beta   90.00
_cell.angle_gamma   90.00
#
_symmetry.space_group_name_H-M   'P 1'
#
loop_
_entity.id
_entity.type
_entity.pdbx_description
1 polymer ?
#
loop_
_entity_poly.entity_id
_entity_poly.type
_entity_poly.pdbx_seq_one_letter_code
_entity_poly.pdbx_strand_id
1 'polypeptide(L)'
;MKNTPSLSDAVPTRAETADAALRADIRRLGHQLGDTLIRQHGKDLLDTVEEVRHLAQRLRQNTTAAGVTTELTDLLAGLDGDRAIHLVRAFTVYFHLANIAEQEHRIEDLNVGGTRSGSLFGKTVSNLLEAGVTASAIGNLVNRADFRPVFTAHPTEASRRSILNKLATIADLLKARGDARSTEIERDRIDRRIDEMIEAIWQTDEIRHEKPDPFDEAKFVLYYLSQTVSNALPDL
;
A
#
# COMPACT_ATOMS: atom_id res chain seq x y z
N MET A 1 54.86 -7.84 1.70
CA MET A 1 53.47 -8.24 2.04
C MET A 1 52.84 -7.20 2.95
N LYS A 2 52.00 -6.33 2.40
CA LYS A 2 51.02 -5.56 3.16
C LYS A 2 49.70 -5.67 2.40
N ASN A 3 48.83 -6.56 2.88
CA ASN A 3 47.46 -6.69 2.40
C ASN A 3 46.71 -5.41 2.74
N THR A 4 46.26 -4.71 1.70
CA THR A 4 45.22 -3.69 1.81
C THR A 4 43.89 -4.42 1.61
N PRO A 5 42.97 -4.47 2.59
CA PRO A 5 41.65 -5.01 2.33
C PRO A 5 40.85 -4.01 1.48
N SER A 6 40.25 -4.60 0.45
CA SER A 6 39.35 -4.06 -0.57
C SER A 6 38.22 -3.16 -0.04
N LEU A 7 37.89 -2.13 -0.83
CA LEU A 7 36.59 -1.46 -0.84
C LEU A 7 35.49 -2.50 -1.15
N SER A 8 34.54 -2.72 -0.24
CA SER A 8 33.16 -3.16 -0.50
C SER A 8 32.49 -3.73 0.77
N ASP A 9 32.24 -2.88 1.76
CA ASP A 9 31.20 -3.13 2.78
C ASP A 9 30.59 -1.76 3.14
N ALA A 10 29.89 -1.16 2.17
CA ALA A 10 29.06 0.00 2.47
C ALA A 10 27.83 -0.51 3.23
N VAL A 11 27.75 -0.18 4.52
CA VAL A 11 26.52 -0.40 5.31
C VAL A 11 25.38 0.29 4.57
N PRO A 12 24.31 -0.43 4.19
CA PRO A 12 23.22 0.15 3.43
C PRO A 12 22.61 1.30 4.21
N THR A 13 22.30 2.38 3.50
CA THR A 13 21.63 3.52 4.11
C THR A 13 20.23 3.11 4.59
N ARG A 14 19.73 3.79 5.61
CA ARG A 14 18.43 3.45 6.21
C ARG A 14 17.27 3.51 5.20
N ALA A 15 17.33 4.44 4.25
CA ALA A 15 16.35 4.53 3.15
C ALA A 15 16.41 3.28 2.24
N GLU A 16 17.60 2.76 1.94
CA GLU A 16 17.76 1.52 1.18
C GLU A 16 17.25 0.29 1.95
N THR A 17 17.37 0.28 3.28
CA THR A 17 16.81 -0.80 4.11
C THR A 17 15.28 -0.77 4.21
N ALA A 18 14.68 0.42 4.25
CA ALA A 18 13.22 0.59 4.26
C ALA A 18 12.61 0.18 2.90
N ASP A 19 13.19 0.64 1.80
CA ASP A 19 12.78 0.22 0.45
C ASP A 19 12.97 -1.29 0.24
N ALA A 20 14.03 -1.90 0.79
CA ALA A 20 14.20 -3.35 0.76
C ALA A 20 13.11 -4.11 1.55
N ALA A 21 12.71 -3.59 2.71
CA ALA A 21 11.66 -4.17 3.55
C ALA A 21 10.28 -4.07 2.86
N LEU A 22 9.94 -2.91 2.31
CA LEU A 22 8.73 -2.71 1.51
C LEU A 22 8.66 -3.69 0.34
N ARG A 23 9.75 -3.81 -0.43
CA ARG A 23 9.81 -4.76 -1.55
C ARG A 23 9.68 -6.21 -1.10
N ALA A 24 10.19 -6.56 0.09
CA ALA A 24 10.03 -7.89 0.65
C ALA A 24 8.58 -8.19 1.02
N ASP A 25 7.87 -7.23 1.60
CA ASP A 25 6.44 -7.35 1.90
C ASP A 25 5.58 -7.46 0.65
N ILE A 26 5.80 -6.60 -0.34
CA ILE A 26 5.08 -6.68 -1.64
C ILE A 26 5.32 -8.04 -2.31
N ARG A 27 6.55 -8.56 -2.29
CA ARG A 27 6.84 -9.91 -2.82
C ARG A 27 6.11 -11.00 -2.04
N ARG A 28 6.09 -10.93 -0.71
CA ARG A 28 5.37 -11.91 0.12
C ARG A 28 3.87 -11.90 -0.20
N LEU A 29 3.25 -10.73 -0.19
CA LEU A 29 1.82 -10.59 -0.51
C LEU A 29 1.51 -11.07 -1.94
N GLY A 30 2.42 -10.80 -2.89
CA GLY A 30 2.32 -11.32 -4.26
C GLY A 30 2.35 -12.85 -4.33
N HIS A 31 3.24 -13.50 -3.57
CA HIS A 31 3.26 -14.97 -3.48
C HIS A 31 1.99 -15.53 -2.83
N GLN A 32 1.52 -14.94 -1.73
CA GLN A 32 0.29 -15.37 -1.04
C GLN A 32 -0.95 -15.23 -1.94
N LEU A 33 -1.01 -14.16 -2.75
CA LEU A 33 -2.02 -14.01 -3.80
C LEU A 33 -1.85 -15.11 -4.87
N GLY A 34 -0.64 -15.34 -5.37
CA GLY A 34 -0.37 -16.38 -6.36
C GLY A 34 -0.81 -17.77 -5.89
N ASP A 35 -0.52 -18.13 -4.65
CA ASP A 35 -0.96 -19.38 -4.04
C ASP A 35 -2.49 -19.47 -3.96
N THR A 36 -3.16 -18.35 -3.67
CA THR A 36 -4.62 -18.26 -3.69
C THR A 36 -5.18 -18.47 -5.10
N LEU A 37 -4.57 -17.87 -6.13
CA LEU A 37 -4.96 -18.06 -7.52
C LEU A 37 -4.82 -19.52 -7.95
N ILE A 38 -3.70 -20.17 -7.60
CA ILE A 38 -3.46 -21.59 -7.89
C ILE A 38 -4.53 -22.46 -7.23
N ARG A 39 -4.83 -22.23 -5.94
CA ARG A 39 -5.83 -23.03 -5.22
C ARG A 39 -7.23 -22.91 -5.82
N GLN A 40 -7.61 -21.73 -6.30
CA GLN A 40 -8.97 -21.41 -6.73
C GLN A 40 -9.22 -21.66 -8.22
N HIS A 41 -8.25 -21.37 -9.09
CA HIS A 41 -8.41 -21.42 -10.54
C HIS A 41 -7.31 -22.22 -11.27
N GLY A 42 -6.40 -22.83 -10.51
CA GLY A 42 -5.29 -23.58 -11.07
C GLY A 42 -4.12 -22.71 -11.50
N LYS A 43 -3.05 -23.37 -11.93
CA LYS A 43 -1.79 -22.72 -12.28
C LYS A 43 -1.89 -21.84 -13.52
N ASP A 44 -2.74 -22.22 -14.49
CA ASP A 44 -2.88 -21.51 -15.76
C ASP A 44 -3.28 -20.03 -15.60
N LEU A 45 -4.08 -19.70 -14.58
CA LEU A 45 -4.41 -18.31 -14.28
C LEU A 45 -3.17 -17.53 -13.82
N LEU A 46 -2.40 -18.09 -12.89
CA LEU A 46 -1.17 -17.46 -12.41
C LEU A 46 -0.15 -17.30 -13.54
N ASP A 47 0.01 -18.32 -14.38
CA ASP A 47 0.91 -18.27 -15.53
C ASP A 47 0.51 -17.13 -16.49
N THR A 48 -0.80 -16.95 -16.75
CA THR A 48 -1.32 -15.84 -17.56
C THR A 48 -1.04 -14.47 -16.91
N VAL A 49 -1.23 -14.35 -15.59
CA VAL A 49 -0.95 -13.10 -14.83
C VAL A 49 0.54 -12.75 -14.93
N GLU A 50 1.42 -13.73 -14.74
CA GLU A 50 2.86 -13.53 -14.80
C GLU A 50 3.35 -13.20 -16.22
N GLU A 51 2.76 -13.80 -17.25
CA GLU A 51 3.04 -13.48 -18.65
C GLU A 51 2.69 -12.01 -18.96
N VAL A 52 1.49 -11.56 -18.58
CA VAL A 52 1.06 -10.16 -18.73
C VAL A 52 1.99 -9.22 -17.96
N ARG A 53 2.35 -9.57 -16.72
CA ARG A 53 3.27 -8.78 -15.88
C ARG A 53 4.64 -8.63 -16.56
N HIS A 54 5.17 -9.70 -17.13
CA HIS A 54 6.47 -9.71 -17.80
C HIS A 54 6.46 -8.87 -19.08
N LEU A 55 5.40 -8.96 -19.88
CA LEU A 55 5.21 -8.13 -21.07
C LEU A 55 5.08 -6.63 -20.72
N ALA A 56 4.27 -6.30 -19.71
CA ALA A 56 4.13 -4.94 -19.21
C ALA A 56 5.47 -4.37 -18.69
N GLN A 57 6.27 -5.18 -17.99
CA GLN A 57 7.59 -4.78 -17.53
C GLN A 57 8.55 -4.51 -18.70
N ARG A 58 8.57 -5.37 -19.72
CA ARG A 58 9.39 -5.20 -20.94
C ARG A 58 9.02 -3.92 -21.69
N LEU A 59 7.72 -3.61 -21.79
CA LEU A 59 7.21 -2.37 -22.39
C LEU A 59 7.71 -1.13 -21.64
N ARG A 60 7.68 -1.15 -20.30
CA ARG A 60 8.17 -0.03 -19.49
C ARG A 60 9.68 0.21 -19.64
N GLN A 61 10.46 -0.85 -19.85
CA GLN A 61 11.92 -0.77 -19.95
C GLN A 61 12.42 -0.39 -21.36
N ASN A 62 11.64 -0.64 -22.42
CA ASN A 62 12.04 -0.40 -23.80
C ASN A 62 11.04 0.52 -24.54
N THR A 63 11.46 1.75 -24.85
CA THR A 63 10.61 2.78 -25.49
C THR A 63 10.22 2.45 -26.95
N THR A 64 10.94 1.55 -27.62
CA THR A 64 10.67 1.09 -29.01
C THR A 64 10.20 -0.36 -29.04
N ALA A 65 9.04 -0.64 -28.43
CA ALA A 65 8.56 -1.99 -28.21
C ALA A 65 7.26 -2.31 -28.99
N ALA A 66 7.15 -1.86 -30.24
CA ALA A 66 5.99 -2.16 -31.09
C ALA A 66 5.65 -3.67 -31.13
N GLY A 67 6.67 -4.53 -31.18
CA GLY A 67 6.48 -5.99 -31.12
C GLY A 67 5.94 -6.50 -29.78
N VAL A 68 6.33 -5.91 -28.64
CA VAL A 68 5.82 -6.30 -27.32
C VAL A 68 4.40 -5.78 -27.11
N THR A 69 4.07 -4.61 -27.67
CA THR A 69 2.70 -4.09 -27.66
C THR A 69 1.77 -5.03 -28.43
N THR A 70 2.18 -5.49 -29.61
CA THR A 70 1.43 -6.48 -30.39
C THR A 70 1.29 -7.79 -29.62
N GLU A 71 2.38 -8.33 -29.06
CA GLU A 71 2.39 -9.56 -28.26
C GLU A 71 1.40 -9.51 -27.08
N LEU A 72 1.40 -8.41 -26.32
CA LEU A 72 0.44 -8.21 -25.23
C LEU A 72 -1.00 -8.05 -25.75
N THR A 73 -1.20 -7.35 -26.87
CA THR A 73 -2.53 -7.14 -27.45
C THR A 73 -3.13 -8.47 -27.91
N ASP A 74 -2.34 -9.30 -28.60
CA ASP A 74 -2.77 -10.60 -29.09
C ASP A 74 -3.08 -11.57 -27.94
N LEU A 75 -2.25 -11.57 -26.88
CA LEU A 75 -2.52 -12.34 -25.67
C LEU A 75 -3.85 -11.97 -25.03
N LEU A 76 -4.10 -10.66 -24.85
CA LEU A 76 -5.34 -10.18 -24.23
C LEU A 76 -6.57 -10.41 -25.13
N ALA A 77 -6.42 -10.29 -26.45
CA ALA A 77 -7.48 -10.57 -27.41
C ALA A 77 -7.87 -12.05 -27.48
N GLY A 78 -6.95 -12.95 -27.10
CA GLY A 78 -7.19 -14.40 -27.05
C GLY A 78 -7.88 -14.89 -25.77
N LEU A 79 -8.08 -14.04 -24.77
CA LEU A 79 -8.75 -14.43 -23.52
C LEU A 79 -10.27 -14.49 -23.72
N ASP A 80 -10.89 -15.55 -23.19
CA ASP A 80 -12.33 -15.57 -23.00
C ASP A 80 -12.77 -14.59 -21.89
N GLY A 81 -14.08 -14.33 -21.80
CA GLY A 81 -14.63 -13.37 -20.85
C GLY A 81 -14.32 -13.70 -19.38
N ASP A 82 -14.39 -14.99 -19.01
CA ASP A 82 -14.16 -15.42 -17.63
C ASP A 82 -12.68 -15.27 -17.25
N ARG A 83 -11.76 -15.65 -18.14
CA ARG A 83 -10.31 -15.46 -17.94
C ARG A 83 -9.94 -13.99 -17.90
N ALA A 84 -10.55 -13.15 -18.74
CA ALA A 84 -10.33 -11.71 -18.70
C ALA A 84 -10.78 -11.10 -17.35
N ILE A 85 -11.95 -11.52 -16.83
CA ILE A 85 -12.44 -11.08 -15.51
C ILE A 85 -11.46 -11.52 -14.41
N HIS A 86 -11.04 -12.78 -14.39
CA HIS A 86 -10.08 -13.26 -13.38
C HIS A 86 -8.72 -12.55 -13.46
N LEU A 87 -8.23 -12.27 -14.67
CA LEU A 87 -6.99 -11.53 -14.89
C LEU A 87 -7.08 -10.12 -14.32
N VAL A 88 -8.15 -9.38 -14.65
CA VAL A 88 -8.39 -8.04 -14.12
C VAL A 88 -8.46 -8.06 -12.59
N ARG A 89 -9.21 -9.01 -12.02
CA ARG A 89 -9.33 -9.15 -10.56
C ARG A 89 -7.99 -9.46 -9.90
N ALA A 90 -7.16 -10.31 -10.49
CA ALA A 90 -5.84 -10.64 -9.96
C ALA A 90 -4.96 -9.39 -9.86
N PHE A 91 -4.94 -8.56 -10.91
CA PHE A 91 -4.22 -7.28 -10.86
C PHE A 91 -4.84 -6.31 -9.87
N THR A 92 -6.16 -6.19 -9.79
CA THR A 92 -6.82 -5.31 -8.82
C THR A 92 -6.45 -5.67 -7.37
N VAL A 93 -6.53 -6.95 -7.01
CA VAL A 93 -6.15 -7.41 -5.67
C VAL A 93 -4.65 -7.19 -5.43
N TYR A 94 -3.80 -7.49 -6.41
CA TYR A 94 -2.36 -7.20 -6.31
C TYR A 94 -2.08 -5.71 -6.03
N PHE A 95 -2.73 -4.79 -6.75
CA PHE A 95 -2.54 -3.36 -6.55
C PHE A 95 -3.05 -2.88 -5.19
N HIS A 96 -4.18 -3.41 -4.71
CA HIS A 96 -4.63 -3.13 -3.34
C HIS A 96 -3.60 -3.56 -2.30
N LEU A 97 -3.05 -4.78 -2.44
CA LEU A 97 -2.03 -5.29 -1.52
C LEU A 97 -0.74 -4.48 -1.56
N ALA A 98 -0.27 -4.12 -2.76
CA ALA A 98 0.92 -3.28 -2.94
C ALA A 98 0.72 -1.89 -2.32
N ASN A 99 -0.44 -1.27 -2.54
CA ASN A 99 -0.77 0.03 -1.99
C ASN A 99 -0.79 0.01 -0.46
N ILE A 100 -1.36 -1.02 0.16
CA ILE A 100 -1.41 -1.13 1.63
C ILE A 100 -0.02 -1.35 2.22
N ALA A 101 0.80 -2.21 1.59
CA ALA A 101 2.18 -2.38 2.01
C ALA A 101 2.95 -1.04 1.94
N GLU A 102 2.78 -0.27 0.86
CA GLU A 102 3.41 1.05 0.73
C GLU A 102 2.92 2.03 1.81
N GLN A 103 1.62 2.07 2.08
CA GLN A 103 1.04 2.94 3.12
C GLN A 103 1.60 2.63 4.51
N GLU A 104 1.69 1.35 4.88
CA GLU A 104 2.24 0.94 6.18
C GLU A 104 3.73 1.30 6.32
N HIS A 105 4.54 1.01 5.31
CA HIS A 105 5.97 1.38 5.32
C HIS A 105 6.17 2.90 5.33
N ARG A 106 5.32 3.67 4.62
CA ARG A 106 5.37 5.14 4.64
C ARG A 106 5.02 5.70 6.02
N ILE A 107 4.06 5.10 6.73
CA ILE A 107 3.72 5.48 8.11
C ILE A 107 4.90 5.15 9.05
N GLU A 108 5.54 4.00 8.90
CA GLU A 108 6.75 3.65 9.67
C GLU A 108 7.90 4.63 9.42
N ASP A 109 8.18 4.98 8.16
CA ASP A 109 9.21 5.97 7.82
C ASP A 109 8.94 7.34 8.44
N LEU A 110 7.68 7.80 8.42
CA LEU A 110 7.28 9.04 9.08
C LEU A 110 7.46 8.96 10.61
N ASN A 111 7.11 7.83 11.23
CA ASN A 111 7.18 7.62 12.68
C ASN A 111 8.61 7.45 13.21
N VAL A 112 9.44 6.65 12.53
CA VAL A 112 10.81 6.33 12.96
C VAL A 112 11.79 7.39 12.45
N GLY A 113 11.44 8.21 11.45
CA GLY A 113 12.25 9.33 10.94
C GLY A 113 12.40 10.52 11.89
N GLY A 114 11.87 10.42 13.13
CA GLY A 114 11.85 11.54 14.08
C GLY A 114 10.84 12.63 13.70
N THR A 115 10.14 12.48 12.58
CA THR A 115 8.99 13.29 12.16
C THR A 115 7.70 12.73 12.71
N ARG A 116 7.60 12.62 14.05
CA ARG A 116 6.31 12.97 14.66
C ARG A 116 5.91 14.33 14.10
N SER A 117 4.63 14.60 13.98
CA SER A 117 4.08 15.94 13.75
C SER A 117 4.86 17.00 14.56
N GLY A 118 5.29 16.66 15.78
CA GLY A 118 6.17 17.46 16.64
C GLY A 118 7.52 17.93 16.05
N SER A 119 8.17 17.24 15.10
CA SER A 119 9.44 17.72 14.52
C SER A 119 9.28 18.53 13.24
N LEU A 120 8.21 18.34 12.47
CA LEU A 120 7.89 19.26 11.36
C LEU A 120 7.36 20.59 11.90
N PHE A 121 6.43 20.55 12.87
CA PHE A 121 5.98 21.76 13.56
C PHE A 121 7.13 22.39 14.35
N GLY A 122 7.92 21.61 15.08
CA GLY A 122 9.10 22.09 15.80
C GLY A 122 10.12 22.76 14.86
N LYS A 123 10.47 22.12 13.75
CA LYS A 123 11.40 22.68 12.74
C LYS A 123 10.83 23.93 12.08
N THR A 124 9.53 23.96 11.79
CA THR A 124 8.87 25.14 11.22
C THR A 124 8.88 26.30 12.21
N VAL A 125 8.58 26.05 13.49
CA VAL A 125 8.66 27.06 14.56
C VAL A 125 10.10 27.56 14.72
N SER A 126 11.10 26.68 14.77
CA SER A 126 12.51 27.07 14.83
C SER A 126 12.91 27.96 13.64
N ASN A 127 12.56 27.57 12.42
CA ASN A 127 12.86 28.36 11.22
C ASN A 127 12.20 29.75 11.26
N LEU A 128 10.97 29.85 11.79
CA LEU A 128 10.26 31.12 11.94
C LEU A 128 10.92 32.02 13.00
N LEU A 129 11.35 31.44 14.12
CA LEU A 129 12.10 32.16 15.16
C LEU A 129 13.46 32.65 14.62
N GLU A 130 14.18 31.80 13.87
CA GLU A 130 15.45 32.17 13.21
C GLU A 130 15.26 33.28 12.16
N ALA A 131 14.12 33.30 11.46
CA ALA A 131 13.74 34.37 10.54
C ALA A 131 13.26 35.66 11.25
N GLY A 132 13.28 35.71 12.59
CA GLY A 132 12.93 36.90 13.38
C GLY A 132 11.43 37.05 13.69
N VAL A 133 10.61 36.03 13.42
CA VAL A 133 9.21 36.03 13.83
C VAL A 133 9.13 35.80 15.34
N THR A 134 8.41 36.66 16.06
CA THR A 134 8.30 36.52 17.52
C THR A 134 7.43 35.33 17.91
N ALA A 135 7.75 34.70 19.05
CA ALA A 135 6.94 33.60 19.60
C ALA A 135 5.46 34.00 19.81
N SER A 136 5.19 35.26 20.20
CA SER A 136 3.83 35.78 20.35
C SER A 136 3.08 35.82 19.01
N ALA A 137 3.74 36.22 17.92
CA ALA A 137 3.12 36.23 16.59
C ALA A 137 2.80 34.81 16.10
N ILE A 138 3.69 33.84 16.36
CA ILE A 138 3.45 32.42 16.04
C ILE A 138 2.26 31.89 16.85
N GLY A 139 2.21 32.14 18.16
CA GLY A 139 1.09 31.72 19.01
C GLY A 139 -0.25 32.31 18.56
N ASN A 140 -0.28 33.59 18.19
CA ASN A 140 -1.48 34.24 17.68
C ASN A 140 -1.96 33.66 16.33
N LEU A 141 -1.04 33.25 15.46
CA LEU A 141 -1.36 32.59 14.20
C LEU A 141 -1.97 31.20 14.45
N VAL A 142 -1.34 30.39 15.30
CA VAL A 142 -1.83 29.04 15.65
C VAL A 142 -3.23 29.12 16.28
N ASN A 143 -3.46 30.07 17.19
CA ASN A 143 -4.77 30.27 17.83
C ASN A 143 -5.88 30.67 16.85
N ARG A 144 -5.54 31.13 15.65
CA ARG A 144 -6.50 31.53 14.61
C ARG A 144 -6.53 30.59 13.42
N ALA A 145 -5.65 29.59 13.38
CA ALA A 145 -5.60 28.63 12.30
C ALA A 145 -6.82 27.73 12.37
N ASP A 146 -7.52 27.59 11.25
CA ASP A 146 -8.69 26.74 11.11
C ASP A 146 -8.49 25.86 9.87
N PHE A 147 -8.47 24.55 10.08
CA PHE A 147 -8.34 23.56 9.02
C PHE A 147 -9.61 22.74 8.93
N ARG A 148 -10.31 22.86 7.80
CA ARG A 148 -11.58 22.19 7.54
C ARG A 148 -11.45 21.24 6.35
N PRO A 149 -11.03 19.98 6.57
CA PRO A 149 -11.00 19.01 5.49
C PRO A 149 -12.43 18.74 5.00
N VAL A 150 -12.65 18.93 3.70
CA VAL A 150 -13.92 18.61 3.04
C VAL A 150 -13.75 17.29 2.30
N PHE A 151 -14.47 16.28 2.76
CA PHE A 151 -14.47 14.97 2.11
C PHE A 151 -15.45 14.97 0.95
N THR A 152 -14.98 14.56 -0.22
CA THR A 152 -15.79 14.42 -1.42
C THR A 152 -16.01 12.95 -1.70
N ALA A 153 -17.18 12.61 -2.25
CA ALA A 153 -17.40 11.30 -2.86
C ALA A 153 -16.31 11.05 -3.92
N HIS A 154 -15.67 9.88 -3.88
CA HIS A 154 -14.72 9.50 -4.92
C HIS A 154 -15.52 8.83 -6.05
N PRO A 155 -15.64 9.45 -7.24
CA PRO A 155 -16.63 9.07 -8.25
C PRO A 155 -16.39 7.69 -8.90
N THR A 156 -15.26 7.04 -8.61
CA THR A 156 -14.83 5.78 -9.26
C THR A 156 -14.49 4.64 -8.30
N GLU A 157 -14.50 4.86 -6.98
CA GLU A 157 -14.13 3.81 -6.02
C GLU A 157 -15.38 3.12 -5.45
N ALA A 158 -16.01 2.28 -6.28
CA ALA A 158 -17.10 1.40 -5.87
C ALA A 158 -16.61 0.18 -5.04
N SER A 159 -15.49 0.32 -4.33
CA SER A 159 -14.91 -0.75 -3.51
C SER A 159 -15.89 -1.12 -2.40
N ARG A 160 -16.32 -2.40 -2.35
CA ARG A 160 -17.27 -2.86 -1.31
C ARG A 160 -16.66 -2.62 0.07
N ARG A 161 -17.44 -2.12 1.03
CA ARG A 161 -17.04 -1.95 2.44
C ARG A 161 -16.36 -3.21 3.02
N SER A 162 -16.85 -4.38 2.63
CA SER A 162 -16.29 -5.67 3.07
C SER A 162 -14.87 -5.93 2.56
N ILE A 163 -14.46 -5.37 1.41
CA ILE A 163 -13.09 -5.43 0.91
C ILE A 163 -12.23 -4.46 1.71
N LEU A 164 -12.67 -3.22 1.88
CA LEU A 164 -11.94 -2.18 2.61
C LEU A 164 -11.64 -2.58 4.06
N ASN A 165 -12.59 -3.23 4.75
CA ASN A 165 -12.35 -3.76 6.10
C ASN A 165 -11.29 -4.88 6.12
N LYS A 166 -11.27 -5.75 5.11
CA LYS A 166 -10.25 -6.83 5.01
C LYS A 166 -8.88 -6.23 4.70
N LEU A 167 -8.83 -5.24 3.82
CA LEU A 167 -7.63 -4.47 3.51
C LEU A 167 -7.06 -3.76 4.76
N ALA A 168 -7.92 -3.11 5.56
CA ALA A 168 -7.50 -2.53 6.85
C ALA A 168 -6.97 -3.60 7.82
N THR A 169 -7.61 -4.77 7.87
CA THR A 169 -7.12 -5.90 8.69
C THR A 169 -5.74 -6.38 8.23
N ILE A 170 -5.48 -6.44 6.92
CA ILE A 170 -4.17 -6.79 6.36
C ILE A 170 -3.13 -5.74 6.76
N ALA A 171 -3.48 -4.45 6.75
CA ALA A 171 -2.60 -3.37 7.21
C ALA A 171 -2.16 -3.56 8.67
N ASP A 172 -3.12 -3.80 9.57
CA ASP A 172 -2.83 -4.08 10.99
C ASP A 172 -1.93 -5.31 11.18
N LEU A 173 -2.15 -6.36 10.37
CA LEU A 173 -1.34 -7.58 10.38
C LEU A 173 0.08 -7.33 9.90
N LEU A 174 0.28 -6.56 8.82
CA LEU A 174 1.60 -6.19 8.32
C LEU A 174 2.40 -5.43 9.39
N LYS A 175 1.76 -4.45 10.04
CA LYS A 175 2.36 -3.70 11.15
C LYS A 175 2.76 -4.62 12.31
N ALA A 176 1.88 -5.53 12.73
CA ALA A 176 2.19 -6.48 13.80
C ALA A 176 3.35 -7.42 13.42
N ARG A 177 3.44 -7.81 12.14
CA ARG A 177 4.51 -8.67 11.62
C ARG A 177 5.86 -7.94 11.61
N GLY A 178 5.85 -6.64 11.35
CA GLY A 178 7.03 -5.77 11.33
C GLY A 178 7.62 -5.48 12.72
N ASP A 179 6.88 -5.72 13.80
CA ASP A 179 7.39 -5.51 15.17
C ASP A 179 8.62 -6.41 15.43
N ALA A 180 9.73 -5.76 15.79
CA ALA A 180 11.00 -6.44 16.07
C ALA A 180 10.91 -7.46 17.22
N ARG A 181 9.88 -7.35 18.08
CA ARG A 181 9.62 -8.27 19.19
C ARG A 181 8.85 -9.52 18.76
N SER A 182 8.28 -9.56 17.55
CA SER A 182 7.47 -10.69 17.08
C SER A 182 8.34 -11.92 16.86
N THR A 183 7.96 -13.02 17.50
CA THR A 183 8.57 -14.34 17.32
C THR A 183 8.25 -14.93 15.94
N GLU A 184 9.02 -15.92 15.50
CA GLU A 184 8.77 -16.61 14.22
C GLU A 184 7.37 -17.26 14.19
N ILE A 185 6.95 -17.89 15.29
CA ILE A 185 5.62 -18.50 15.42
C ILE A 185 4.50 -17.46 15.29
N GLU A 186 4.69 -16.25 15.82
CA GLU A 186 3.73 -15.15 15.67
C GLU A 186 3.67 -14.66 14.23
N ARG A 187 4.82 -14.52 13.56
CA ARG A 187 4.87 -14.14 12.13
C ARG A 187 4.18 -15.18 11.26
N ASP A 188 4.38 -16.47 11.50
CA ASP A 188 3.72 -17.55 10.77
C ASP A 188 2.20 -17.58 10.99
N ARG A 189 1.74 -17.19 12.19
CA ARG A 189 0.31 -17.02 12.48
C ARG A 189 -0.26 -15.83 11.73
N ILE A 190 0.47 -14.72 11.69
CA ILE A 190 0.08 -13.52 10.97
C ILE A 190 0.02 -13.82 9.46
N ASP A 191 1.03 -14.50 8.91
CA ASP A 191 1.07 -14.82 7.49
C ASP A 191 -0.11 -15.70 7.07
N ARG A 192 -0.45 -16.73 7.86
CA ARG A 192 -1.66 -17.53 7.63
C ARG A 192 -2.94 -16.69 7.70
N ARG A 193 -3.00 -15.73 8.62
CA ARG A 193 -4.16 -14.84 8.71
C ARG A 193 -4.26 -13.91 7.50
N ILE A 194 -3.13 -13.46 6.96
CA ILE A 194 -3.09 -12.69 5.71
C ILE A 194 -3.58 -13.56 4.54
N ASP A 195 -3.17 -14.83 4.46
CA ASP A 195 -3.66 -15.76 3.43
C ASP A 195 -5.18 -15.87 3.46
N GLU A 196 -5.77 -16.06 4.65
CA GLU A 196 -7.22 -16.10 4.84
C GLU A 196 -7.91 -14.81 4.37
N MET A 197 -7.31 -13.65 4.63
CA MET A 197 -7.87 -12.36 4.20
C MET A 197 -7.77 -12.17 2.69
N ILE A 198 -6.64 -12.53 2.08
CA ILE A 198 -6.46 -12.48 0.61
C ILE A 198 -7.46 -13.40 -0.07
N GLU A 199 -7.65 -14.62 0.44
CA GLU A 199 -8.63 -15.56 -0.08
C GLU A 199 -10.07 -15.03 0.09
N ALA A 200 -10.38 -14.43 1.23
CA ALA A 200 -11.68 -13.82 1.46
C ALA A 200 -11.93 -12.59 0.57
N ILE A 201 -10.90 -11.82 0.21
CA ILE A 201 -10.99 -10.75 -0.79
C ILE A 201 -11.26 -11.37 -2.17
N TRP A 202 -10.50 -12.41 -2.55
CA TRP A 202 -10.66 -13.10 -3.83
C TRP A 202 -12.06 -13.71 -4.01
N GLN A 203 -12.65 -14.26 -2.97
CA GLN A 203 -14.02 -14.81 -3.01
C GLN A 203 -15.09 -13.72 -2.91
N THR A 204 -14.73 -12.50 -2.51
CA THR A 204 -15.66 -11.36 -2.54
C THR A 204 -15.68 -10.81 -3.95
N ASP A 205 -16.82 -10.93 -4.62
CA ASP A 205 -17.04 -10.24 -5.89
C ASP A 205 -16.84 -8.72 -5.69
N GLU A 206 -15.94 -8.13 -6.47
CA GLU A 206 -15.53 -6.72 -6.34
C GLU A 206 -16.40 -5.80 -7.20
N ILE A 207 -17.00 -6.35 -8.25
CA ILE A 207 -17.79 -5.59 -9.20
C ILE A 207 -19.19 -5.40 -8.59
N ARG A 208 -19.47 -4.18 -8.13
CA ARG A 208 -20.85 -3.78 -7.88
C ARG A 208 -21.55 -3.64 -9.23
N HIS A 209 -22.60 -4.44 -9.45
CA HIS A 209 -23.48 -4.28 -10.61
C HIS A 209 -24.35 -3.02 -10.51
N GLU A 210 -24.42 -2.39 -9.33
CA GLU A 210 -25.23 -1.21 -9.04
C GLU A 210 -24.42 -0.08 -8.40
N LYS A 211 -24.75 1.16 -8.77
CA LYS A 211 -24.10 2.36 -8.24
C LYS A 211 -24.31 2.44 -6.71
N PRO A 212 -23.27 2.75 -5.91
CA PRO A 212 -23.41 2.95 -4.48
C PRO A 212 -24.51 3.96 -4.13
N ASP A 213 -25.29 3.69 -3.08
CA ASP A 213 -26.13 4.70 -2.47
C ASP A 213 -25.21 5.79 -1.85
N PRO A 214 -25.43 7.09 -2.12
CA PRO A 214 -24.69 8.17 -1.46
C PRO A 214 -24.63 8.07 0.07
N PHE A 215 -25.63 7.44 0.72
CA PHE A 215 -25.60 7.18 2.15
C PHE A 215 -24.54 6.15 2.58
N ASP A 216 -24.20 5.19 1.73
CA ASP A 216 -23.16 4.20 2.00
C ASP A 216 -21.76 4.82 1.92
N GLU A 217 -21.54 5.72 0.96
CA GLU A 217 -20.30 6.49 0.84
C GLU A 217 -20.08 7.40 2.05
N ALA A 218 -21.13 8.10 2.50
CA ALA A 218 -21.06 8.94 3.70
C ALA A 218 -20.73 8.14 4.97
N LYS A 219 -21.37 6.98 5.17
CA LYS A 219 -21.07 6.08 6.30
C LYS A 219 -19.64 5.54 6.25
N PHE A 220 -19.12 5.27 5.05
CA PHE A 220 -17.75 4.78 4.88
C PHE A 220 -16.72 5.86 5.21
N VAL A 221 -16.88 7.07 4.67
CA VAL A 221 -16.03 8.22 5.01
C VAL A 221 -16.04 8.49 6.51
N LEU A 222 -17.23 8.45 7.15
CA LEU A 222 -17.36 8.60 8.60
C LEU A 222 -16.69 7.46 9.39
N TYR A 223 -16.75 6.21 8.91
CA TYR A 223 -16.08 5.09 9.56
C TYR A 223 -14.54 5.23 9.50
N TYR A 224 -13.99 5.52 8.33
CA TYR A 224 -12.55 5.72 8.16
C TYR A 224 -12.06 6.94 8.93
N LEU A 225 -12.79 8.06 8.84
CA LEU A 225 -12.57 9.22 9.71
C LEU A 225 -12.61 8.86 11.17
N SER A 226 -13.60 8.08 11.65
CA SER A 226 -13.67 7.74 13.07
C SER A 226 -12.47 6.94 13.55
N GLN A 227 -11.87 6.10 12.71
CA GLN A 227 -10.67 5.34 13.06
C GLN A 227 -9.38 6.16 12.96
N THR A 228 -9.27 7.04 11.96
CA THR A 228 -8.09 7.90 11.79
C THR A 228 -8.11 9.07 12.78
N VAL A 229 -9.24 9.76 12.91
CA VAL A 229 -9.39 10.99 13.71
C VAL A 229 -9.38 10.71 15.21
N SER A 230 -10.01 9.63 15.67
CA SER A 230 -10.03 9.31 17.12
C SER A 230 -8.63 8.96 17.64
N ASN A 231 -7.74 8.49 16.77
CA ASN A 231 -6.35 8.16 17.13
C ASN A 231 -5.37 9.30 16.80
N ALA A 232 -5.63 10.13 15.77
CA ALA A 232 -4.69 11.16 15.32
C ALA A 232 -4.91 12.55 15.95
N LEU A 233 -6.14 12.93 16.31
CA LEU A 233 -6.40 14.24 16.93
C LEU A 233 -5.87 14.39 18.36
N PRO A 234 -5.93 13.36 19.23
CA PRO A 234 -5.39 13.51 20.59
C PRO A 234 -3.87 13.70 20.63
N ASP A 235 -3.16 13.27 19.58
CA ASP A 235 -1.70 13.29 19.45
C ASP A 235 -1.16 14.55 18.70
N LEU A 236 -2.05 15.44 18.26
CA LEU A 236 -1.75 16.69 17.54
C LEU A 236 -1.62 17.91 18.47
#